data_AF-A0A523SVU1-F1
#
_entry.id   AF-A0A523SVU1-F1
#
_cell.length_a   1.000
_cell.length_b   1.000
_cell.length_c   1.000
_cell.angle_alpha   90.00
_cell.angle_beta   90.00
_cell.angle_gamma   90.00
#
_symmetry.space_group_name_H-M   'P 1'
#
loop_
_entity.id
_entity.type
_entity.pdbx_description
1 polymer ?
#
loop_
_entity_poly.entity_id
_entity_poly.type
_entity_poly.pdbx_seq_one_letter_code
_entity_poly.pdbx_strand_id
1 'polypeptide(L)'
;MAVGNRWFYESRLFTDTIKLEITVTHSNDLGDGRIEWHIKRDFETSAGNIADDTFSYYTVVGDSVFSHEVLFNLKYLDYLPLLMPLWVTKTWDADEDIATGTVEEKDTVGTDGGIFFNCMRIELRDLDNGEQNRTLWVAPDVGIIKQMVPLSFGSIEFSLVEYEVE
;
A
#
# COMPACT_ATOMS: atom_id res chain seq x y z
N MET A 1 9.21 10.57 -3.23
CA MET A 1 9.47 9.83 -1.98
C MET A 1 10.92 10.02 -1.59
N ALA A 2 11.20 10.29 -0.32
CA ALA A 2 12.56 10.49 0.20
C ALA A 2 12.79 9.61 1.44
N VAL A 3 14.06 9.31 1.74
CA VAL A 3 14.45 8.72 3.03
C VAL A 3 14.01 9.67 4.13
N GLY A 4 13.42 9.13 5.19
CA GLY A 4 12.87 9.90 6.31
C GLY A 4 11.38 10.19 6.21
N ASN A 5 10.74 10.05 5.05
CA ASN A 5 9.28 10.18 4.94
C ASN A 5 8.58 9.11 5.78
N ARG A 6 7.48 9.51 6.46
CA ARG A 6 6.72 8.64 7.37
C ARG A 6 5.22 8.75 7.13
N TRP A 7 4.54 7.61 7.19
CA TRP A 7 3.08 7.52 7.15
C TRP A 7 2.58 6.83 8.40
N PHE A 8 1.57 7.42 9.03
CA PHE A 8 0.92 6.86 10.20
C PHE A 8 -0.50 6.50 9.84
N TYR A 9 -0.87 5.24 10.05
CA TYR A 9 -2.20 4.72 9.81
C TYR A 9 -2.81 4.21 11.10
N GLU A 10 -4.13 4.31 11.18
CA GLU A 10 -4.91 3.68 12.23
C GLU A 10 -6.00 2.78 11.65
N SER A 11 -6.29 1.72 12.39
CA SER A 11 -7.42 0.85 12.16
C SER A 11 -8.11 0.48 13.47
N ARG A 12 -9.39 0.11 13.38
CA ARG A 12 -10.16 -0.41 14.51
C ARG A 12 -10.60 -1.83 14.22
N LEU A 13 -10.19 -2.75 15.08
CA LEU A 13 -10.61 -4.14 15.03
C LEU A 13 -11.31 -4.48 16.35
N PHE A 14 -12.63 -4.63 16.29
CA PHE A 14 -13.49 -4.76 17.48
C PHE A 14 -13.28 -3.59 18.46
N THR A 15 -12.72 -3.84 19.64
CA THR A 15 -12.40 -2.81 20.65
C THR A 15 -10.96 -2.34 20.60
N ASP A 16 -10.12 -2.94 19.76
CA ASP A 16 -8.70 -2.64 19.68
C ASP A 16 -8.42 -1.59 18.60
N THR A 17 -7.43 -0.75 18.86
CA THR A 17 -6.88 0.19 17.87
C THR A 17 -5.53 -0.31 17.45
N ILE A 18 -5.37 -0.53 16.15
CA ILE A 18 -4.12 -0.97 15.54
C ILE A 18 -3.49 0.24 14.87
N LYS A 19 -2.26 0.54 15.23
CA LYS A 19 -1.46 1.59 14.61
C LYS A 19 -0.41 0.96 13.71
N LEU A 20 -0.18 1.58 12.57
CA LEU A 20 0.86 1.20 11.64
C LEU A 20 1.67 2.45 11.29
N GLU A 21 2.96 2.42 11.59
CA GLU A 21 3.92 3.38 11.07
C GLU A 21 4.66 2.76 9.89
N ILE A 22 4.77 3.51 8.80
CA ILE A 22 5.59 3.18 7.64
C ILE A 22 6.66 4.25 7.48
N THR A 23 7.93 3.87 7.42
CA THR A 23 9.06 4.81 7.31
C THR A 23 10.01 4.41 6.19
N VAL A 24 10.38 5.36 5.32
CA VAL A 24 11.46 5.14 4.34
C VAL A 24 12.80 5.23 5.05
N THR A 25 13.55 4.14 5.06
CA THR A 25 14.82 4.05 5.81
C THR A 25 16.05 4.15 4.91
N HIS A 26 15.92 3.74 3.65
CA HIS A 26 17.02 3.75 2.70
C HIS A 26 16.54 3.98 1.28
N SER A 27 17.42 4.53 0.44
CA SER A 27 17.21 4.62 -1.01
C SER A 27 18.50 4.33 -1.75
N ASN A 28 18.43 3.54 -2.81
CA ASN A 28 19.54 3.17 -3.66
C ASN A 28 19.19 3.41 -5.14
N ASP A 29 20.01 4.18 -5.86
CA ASP A 29 19.84 4.37 -7.30
C ASP A 29 20.43 3.16 -8.03
N LEU A 30 19.60 2.42 -8.75
CA LEU A 30 19.96 1.20 -9.48
C LEU A 30 20.40 1.48 -10.92
N GLY A 31 20.39 2.74 -11.36
CA GLY A 31 20.61 3.14 -12.75
C GLY A 31 19.38 2.96 -13.64
N ASP A 32 19.45 3.48 -14.86
CA ASP A 32 18.36 3.46 -15.85
C ASP A 32 17.04 4.10 -15.37
N GLY A 33 17.14 5.08 -14.45
CA GLY A 33 16.00 5.78 -13.86
C GLY A 33 15.28 5.02 -12.75
N ARG A 34 15.82 3.87 -12.31
CA ARG A 34 15.27 3.05 -11.23
C ARG A 34 15.85 3.46 -9.89
N ILE A 35 14.98 3.76 -8.95
CA ILE A 35 15.35 3.99 -7.55
C ILE A 35 14.71 2.88 -6.73
N GLU A 36 15.50 2.23 -5.89
CA GLU A 36 15.05 1.28 -4.89
C GLU A 36 14.87 2.01 -3.55
N TRP A 37 13.69 1.96 -2.95
CA TRP A 37 13.49 2.43 -1.57
C TRP A 37 13.27 1.26 -0.63
N HIS A 38 13.84 1.31 0.58
CA HIS A 38 13.59 0.35 1.65
C HIS A 38 12.70 0.99 2.71
N ILE A 39 11.68 0.25 3.12
CA ILE A 39 10.66 0.71 4.04
C ILE A 39 10.62 -0.19 5.28
N LYS A 40 10.54 0.45 6.45
CA LYS A 40 10.26 -0.19 7.74
C LYS A 40 8.77 -0.04 8.05
N ARG A 41 8.15 -1.10 8.58
CA ARG A 41 6.77 -1.11 9.06
C ARG A 41 6.74 -1.53 10.52
N ASP A 42 6.15 -0.68 11.36
CA ASP A 42 6.00 -0.92 12.79
C ASP A 42 4.52 -1.01 13.16
N PHE A 43 4.11 -2.17 13.69
CA PHE A 43 2.74 -2.43 14.11
C PHE A 43 2.60 -2.39 15.63
N GLU A 44 1.71 -1.51 16.12
CA GLU A 44 1.37 -1.38 17.54
C GLU A 44 -0.12 -1.71 17.75
N THR A 45 -0.41 -2.48 18.79
CA THR A 45 -1.78 -2.75 19.26
C THR A 45 -1.89 -2.44 20.75
N SER A 46 -3.09 -2.53 21.33
CA SER A 46 -3.25 -2.38 22.79
C SER A 46 -2.45 -3.39 23.61
N ALA A 47 -2.03 -4.51 23.02
CA ALA A 47 -1.17 -5.51 23.65
C ALA A 47 0.35 -5.19 23.57
N GLY A 48 0.72 -4.11 22.87
CA GLY A 48 2.10 -3.69 22.60
C GLY A 48 2.51 -3.88 21.14
N ASN A 49 3.80 -3.67 20.85
CA ASN A 49 4.36 -3.82 19.51
C ASN A 49 4.34 -5.29 19.07
N ILE A 50 3.77 -5.56 17.90
CA ILE A 50 3.56 -6.92 17.41
C ILE A 50 4.66 -7.35 16.43
N ALA A 51 5.14 -6.43 15.58
CA ALA A 51 6.14 -6.77 14.57
C ALA A 51 6.85 -5.53 14.04
N ASP A 52 8.16 -5.67 13.85
CA ASP A 52 8.98 -4.85 12.97
C ASP A 52 9.27 -5.70 11.73
N ASP A 53 8.79 -5.27 10.57
CA ASP A 53 9.16 -5.90 9.29
C ASP A 53 9.85 -4.88 8.40
N THR A 54 10.96 -5.28 7.78
CA THR A 54 11.86 -4.39 7.03
C THR A 54 12.02 -4.86 5.60
N PHE A 55 10.95 -5.00 4.82
CA PHE A 55 11.08 -5.20 3.37
C PHE A 55 9.88 -4.65 2.62
N SER A 56 10.13 -3.66 1.75
CA SER A 56 9.28 -3.32 0.60
C SER A 56 10.16 -2.55 -0.37
N TYR A 57 10.37 -3.11 -1.56
CA TYR A 57 11.12 -2.47 -2.63
C TYR A 57 10.14 -1.65 -3.45
N TYR A 58 10.39 -0.34 -3.53
CA TYR A 58 9.72 0.49 -4.51
C TYR A 58 10.67 0.71 -5.68
N THR A 59 10.21 0.52 -6.91
CA THR A 59 10.96 0.94 -8.11
C THR A 59 10.06 1.76 -8.99
N VAL A 60 10.57 2.85 -9.55
CA VAL A 60 9.88 3.57 -10.64
C VAL A 60 10.57 3.22 -11.95
N VAL A 61 9.83 2.73 -12.95
CA VAL A 61 10.29 2.58 -14.33
C VAL A 61 9.31 3.32 -15.23
N GLY A 62 9.72 4.46 -15.78
CA GLY A 62 8.83 5.31 -16.57
C GLY A 62 7.60 5.74 -15.75
N ASP A 63 6.41 5.41 -16.26
CA ASP A 63 5.11 5.72 -15.62
C ASP A 63 4.60 4.60 -14.69
N SER A 64 5.49 3.72 -14.20
CA SER A 64 5.10 2.55 -13.39
C SER A 64 5.82 2.56 -12.06
N VAL A 65 5.08 2.45 -10.95
CA VAL A 65 5.64 2.15 -9.63
C VAL A 65 5.52 0.65 -9.41
N PHE A 66 6.54 0.00 -8.87
CA PHE A 66 6.53 -1.39 -8.48
C PHE A 66 6.63 -1.45 -6.95
N SER A 67 5.79 -2.24 -6.28
CA SER A 67 5.83 -2.47 -4.83
C SER A 67 5.94 -3.97 -4.59
N HIS A 68 6.90 -4.40 -3.77
CA HIS A 68 6.94 -5.77 -3.26
C HIS A 68 6.02 -5.87 -2.04
N GLU A 69 4.96 -6.68 -2.14
CA GLU A 69 3.92 -6.79 -1.11
C GLU A 69 3.75 -8.25 -0.66
N VAL A 70 3.53 -8.45 0.64
CA VAL A 70 3.16 -9.77 1.18
C VAL A 70 1.64 -9.88 1.12
N LEU A 71 1.10 -10.77 0.30
CA LEU A 71 -0.32 -11.10 0.33
C LEU A 71 -0.61 -12.18 1.39
N PHE A 72 -1.86 -12.14 1.86
CA PHE A 72 -2.67 -12.93 2.81
C PHE A 72 -2.17 -14.25 3.42
N ASN A 73 -1.10 -14.89 2.93
CA ASN A 73 -0.67 -16.20 3.39
C ASN A 73 0.85 -16.46 3.33
N LEU A 74 1.69 -15.44 3.56
CA LEU A 74 3.17 -15.55 3.57
C LEU A 74 3.79 -16.03 2.25
N LYS A 75 3.01 -16.12 1.17
CA LYS A 75 3.55 -16.18 -0.18
C LYS A 75 3.97 -14.76 -0.56
N TYR A 76 5.27 -14.56 -0.75
CA TYR A 76 5.80 -13.34 -1.32
C TYR A 76 5.22 -13.21 -2.73
N LEU A 77 4.49 -12.13 -2.99
CA LEU A 77 4.23 -11.76 -4.37
C LEU A 77 5.46 -11.02 -4.88
N ASP A 78 6.04 -11.60 -5.92
CA ASP A 78 7.04 -10.91 -6.70
C ASP A 78 6.31 -9.84 -7.53
N TYR A 79 6.46 -8.58 -7.10
CA TYR A 79 6.17 -7.36 -7.86
C TYR A 79 4.70 -7.02 -8.10
N LEU A 80 4.11 -6.09 -7.33
CA LEU A 80 2.90 -5.38 -7.76
C LEU A 80 3.29 -4.12 -8.54
N PRO A 81 3.11 -4.05 -9.87
CA PRO A 81 3.19 -2.78 -10.58
C PRO A 81 1.99 -1.91 -10.20
N LEU A 82 2.15 -1.05 -9.19
CA LEU A 82 1.28 0.09 -8.94
C LEU A 82 1.44 1.11 -10.10
N LEU A 83 0.72 0.88 -11.18
CA LEU A 83 0.65 1.79 -12.30
C LEU A 83 -0.08 3.07 -11.88
N MET A 84 0.67 4.11 -11.52
CA MET A 84 0.18 5.47 -11.25
C MET A 84 0.45 6.35 -12.49
N PRO A 85 -0.30 7.41 -12.87
CA PRO A 85 -1.62 7.92 -12.45
C PRO A 85 -2.62 8.14 -13.64
N LEU A 86 -2.33 7.63 -14.84
CA LEU A 86 -3.05 8.07 -16.06
C LEU A 86 -4.27 7.22 -16.45
N TRP A 87 -4.42 5.96 -16.03
CA TRP A 87 -5.35 5.04 -16.72
C TRP A 87 -6.41 4.43 -15.77
N VAL A 88 -7.52 5.15 -15.57
CA VAL A 88 -8.76 4.57 -15.03
C VAL A 88 -9.21 3.43 -15.96
N THR A 89 -9.77 2.35 -15.43
CA THR A 89 -10.17 1.09 -16.11
C THR A 89 -9.02 0.19 -16.61
N LYS A 90 -7.76 0.52 -16.27
CA LYS A 90 -6.63 -0.36 -16.59
C LYS A 90 -6.61 -1.53 -15.62
N THR A 91 -6.57 -2.73 -16.17
CA THR A 91 -6.28 -3.98 -15.47
C THR A 91 -4.89 -4.47 -15.86
N TRP A 92 -4.16 -5.06 -14.92
CA TRP A 92 -2.88 -5.72 -15.17
C TRP A 92 -2.75 -6.98 -14.30
N ASP A 93 -1.94 -7.91 -14.77
CA ASP A 93 -1.53 -9.06 -13.99
C ASP A 93 -0.40 -8.61 -13.05
N ALA A 94 -0.64 -8.79 -11.76
CA ALA A 94 0.32 -8.46 -10.71
C ALA A 94 1.35 -9.58 -10.56
N ASP A 95 0.94 -10.83 -10.77
CA ASP A 95 1.82 -11.98 -10.95
C ASP A 95 1.03 -12.99 -11.81
N GLU A 96 1.69 -13.62 -12.78
CA GLU A 96 1.04 -14.52 -13.74
C GLU A 96 0.33 -15.63 -12.95
N ASP A 97 -1.01 -15.66 -13.07
CA ASP A 97 -1.93 -16.58 -12.41
C ASP A 97 -2.21 -16.35 -10.90
N ILE A 98 -1.56 -15.41 -10.20
CA ILE A 98 -1.75 -15.24 -8.74
C ILE A 98 -2.66 -14.05 -8.40
N ALA A 99 -2.47 -12.90 -9.04
CA ALA A 99 -3.26 -11.70 -8.71
C ALA A 99 -3.44 -10.75 -9.89
N THR A 100 -4.58 -10.05 -9.92
CA THR A 100 -4.85 -8.97 -10.88
C THR A 100 -5.10 -7.66 -10.15
N GLY A 101 -4.55 -6.57 -10.68
CA GLY A 101 -4.80 -5.21 -10.20
C GLY A 101 -5.69 -4.45 -11.20
N THR A 102 -6.66 -3.68 -10.71
CA THR A 102 -7.49 -2.81 -11.56
C THR A 102 -7.66 -1.44 -10.92
N VAL A 103 -7.47 -0.37 -11.71
CA VAL A 103 -7.82 1.00 -11.29
C VAL A 103 -9.28 1.27 -11.64
N GLU A 104 -10.12 1.43 -10.62
CA GLU A 104 -11.57 1.57 -10.80
C GLU A 104 -11.99 3.02 -11.02
N GLU A 105 -11.52 3.94 -10.18
CA GLU A 105 -12.05 5.30 -10.11
C GLU A 105 -11.03 6.34 -9.67
N LYS A 106 -11.34 7.62 -9.96
CA LYS A 106 -10.69 8.80 -9.40
C LYS A 106 -11.69 9.52 -8.50
N ASP A 107 -11.36 9.70 -7.24
CA ASP A 107 -12.27 10.34 -6.27
C ASP A 107 -11.53 11.27 -5.29
N THR A 108 -12.30 12.03 -4.52
CA THR A 108 -11.84 12.77 -3.35
C THR A 108 -12.01 11.89 -2.11
N VAL A 109 -10.93 11.64 -1.39
CA VAL A 109 -10.93 10.75 -0.22
C VAL A 109 -10.53 11.55 1.02
N GLY A 110 -11.38 11.50 2.04
CA GLY A 110 -11.11 12.07 3.35
C GLY A 110 -10.58 11.01 4.32
N THR A 111 -9.55 11.38 5.07
CA THR A 111 -8.97 10.63 6.18
C THR A 111 -8.70 11.58 7.35
N ASP A 112 -8.32 11.06 8.51
CA ASP A 112 -7.95 11.92 9.65
C ASP A 112 -6.67 12.73 9.36
N GLY A 113 -5.79 12.23 8.46
CA GLY A 113 -4.62 12.96 7.95
C GLY A 113 -4.90 14.02 6.90
N GLY A 114 -6.16 14.18 6.48
CA GLY A 114 -6.57 15.24 5.56
C GLY A 114 -7.47 14.76 4.42
N ILE A 115 -7.78 15.70 3.52
CA ILE A 115 -8.60 15.47 2.32
C ILE A 115 -7.69 15.48 1.10
N PHE A 116 -7.74 14.39 0.32
CA PHE A 116 -6.92 14.19 -0.85
C PHE A 116 -7.77 14.15 -2.13
N PHE A 117 -7.27 14.75 -3.20
CA PHE A 117 -7.96 14.87 -4.48
C PHE A 117 -7.31 14.00 -5.55
N ASN A 118 -8.09 13.57 -6.55
CA ASN A 118 -7.63 12.69 -7.63
C ASN A 118 -7.06 11.36 -7.12
N CYS A 119 -7.60 10.84 -6.02
CA CYS A 119 -7.18 9.57 -5.44
C CYS A 119 -7.65 8.43 -6.34
N MET A 120 -6.79 7.46 -6.59
CA MET A 120 -7.13 6.28 -7.36
C MET A 120 -7.51 5.14 -6.43
N ARG A 121 -8.66 4.52 -6.69
CA ARG A 121 -9.00 3.25 -6.05
C ARG A 121 -8.48 2.10 -6.90
N ILE A 122 -7.68 1.24 -6.28
CA ILE A 122 -7.08 0.07 -6.89
C ILE A 122 -7.65 -1.17 -6.19
N GLU A 123 -8.26 -2.06 -6.97
CA GLU A 123 -8.67 -3.38 -6.50
C GLU A 123 -7.60 -4.40 -6.88
N LEU A 124 -7.09 -5.12 -5.89
CA LEU A 124 -6.17 -6.23 -6.05
C LEU A 124 -6.93 -7.51 -5.74
N ARG A 125 -7.14 -8.34 -6.75
CA ARG A 125 -7.86 -9.61 -6.64
C ARG A 125 -6.87 -10.77 -6.60
N ASP A 126 -6.91 -11.53 -5.52
CA ASP A 126 -6.21 -12.82 -5.40
C ASP A 126 -6.99 -13.89 -6.17
N LEU A 127 -6.35 -14.47 -7.18
CA LEU A 127 -6.93 -15.51 -8.05
C LEU A 127 -6.80 -16.92 -7.43
N ASP A 128 -5.85 -17.12 -6.52
CA ASP A 128 -5.52 -18.40 -5.89
C ASP A 128 -6.41 -18.71 -4.66
N ASN A 129 -6.79 -17.68 -3.90
CA ASN A 129 -7.46 -17.84 -2.59
C ASN A 129 -8.95 -17.46 -2.57
N GLY A 130 -9.65 -17.58 -3.70
CA GLY A 130 -11.10 -17.51 -3.73
C GLY A 130 -11.69 -16.10 -3.60
N GLU A 131 -11.18 -15.15 -4.39
CA GLU A 131 -11.72 -13.78 -4.52
C GLU A 131 -11.63 -12.90 -3.26
N GLN A 132 -10.59 -13.08 -2.43
CA GLN A 132 -10.27 -12.04 -1.45
C GLN A 132 -9.67 -10.84 -2.16
N ASN A 133 -10.44 -9.74 -2.19
CA ASN A 133 -10.04 -8.50 -2.84
C ASN A 133 -9.49 -7.55 -1.78
N ARG A 134 -8.26 -7.07 -1.99
CA ARG A 134 -7.68 -5.94 -1.25
C ARG A 134 -7.98 -4.67 -2.02
N THR A 135 -8.44 -3.65 -1.33
CA THR A 135 -8.69 -2.34 -1.95
C THR A 135 -7.68 -1.33 -1.42
N LEU A 136 -7.05 -0.56 -2.31
CA LEU A 136 -6.15 0.53 -1.96
C LEU A 136 -6.70 1.85 -2.49
N TRP A 137 -6.54 2.93 -1.74
CA TRP A 137 -6.73 4.28 -2.24
C TRP A 137 -5.38 5.00 -2.22
N VAL A 138 -4.99 5.50 -3.38
CA VAL A 138 -3.67 6.09 -3.60
C VAL A 138 -3.82 7.54 -4.03
N ALA A 139 -3.28 8.46 -3.24
CA ALA A 139 -3.22 9.88 -3.56
C ALA A 139 -1.92 10.22 -4.29
N PRO A 140 -1.95 11.15 -5.27
CA PRO A 140 -0.74 11.71 -5.86
C PRO A 140 0.20 12.30 -4.80
N ASP A 141 1.51 12.14 -4.98
CA ASP A 141 2.60 12.68 -4.12
C ASP A 141 2.64 12.19 -2.66
N VAL A 142 1.60 11.50 -2.21
CA VAL A 142 1.48 10.93 -0.86
C VAL A 142 1.58 9.40 -0.90
N GLY A 143 1.00 8.74 -1.90
CA GLY A 143 0.94 7.27 -1.95
C GLY A 143 -0.34 6.71 -1.34
N ILE A 144 -0.28 5.53 -0.72
CA ILE A 144 -1.47 4.86 -0.17
C ILE A 144 -1.99 5.67 1.03
N ILE A 145 -3.21 6.18 0.94
CA ILE A 145 -3.86 6.96 2.01
C ILE A 145 -4.91 6.16 2.78
N LYS A 146 -5.37 5.06 2.19
CA LYS A 146 -6.34 4.16 2.81
C LYS A 146 -6.21 2.78 2.17
N GLN A 147 -6.45 1.73 2.95
CA GLN A 147 -6.46 0.36 2.47
C GLN A 147 -7.50 -0.48 3.22
N MET A 148 -8.23 -1.33 2.49
CA MET A 148 -9.06 -2.38 3.05
C MET A 148 -8.39 -3.73 2.82
N VAL A 149 -8.12 -4.42 3.91
CA VAL A 149 -7.51 -5.75 3.93
C VAL A 149 -8.59 -6.76 4.33
N PRO A 150 -9.03 -7.67 3.45
CA PRO A 150 -9.94 -8.74 3.81
C PRO A 150 -9.31 -9.66 4.86
N LEU A 151 -10.15 -10.13 5.77
CA LEU A 151 -9.83 -11.09 6.81
C LEU A 151 -10.84 -12.24 6.71
N SER A 152 -10.52 -13.40 7.26
CA SER A 152 -11.44 -14.55 7.26
C SER A 152 -12.80 -14.28 7.91
N PHE A 153 -12.90 -13.22 8.72
CA PHE A 153 -14.10 -12.80 9.45
C PHE A 153 -14.64 -11.42 9.03
N GLY A 154 -14.16 -10.84 7.92
CA GLY A 154 -14.62 -9.52 7.45
C GLY A 154 -13.53 -8.78 6.68
N SER A 155 -13.40 -7.48 6.94
CA SER A 155 -12.28 -6.68 6.46
C SER A 155 -11.83 -5.71 7.53
N ILE A 156 -10.57 -5.33 7.47
CA ILE A 156 -10.00 -4.27 8.31
C ILE A 156 -9.58 -3.12 7.42
N GLU A 157 -9.93 -1.91 7.83
CA GLU A 157 -9.61 -0.68 7.11
C GLU A 157 -8.52 0.08 7.85
N PHE A 158 -7.39 0.32 7.20
CA PHE A 158 -6.38 1.27 7.67
C PHE A 158 -6.56 2.58 6.93
N SER A 159 -6.63 3.68 7.66
CA SER A 159 -6.73 5.04 7.11
C SER A 159 -5.58 5.89 7.62
N LEU A 160 -5.05 6.74 6.75
CA LEU A 160 -3.96 7.65 7.06
C LEU A 160 -4.41 8.67 8.11
N VAL A 161 -3.60 8.83 9.16
CA VAL A 161 -3.79 9.83 10.21
C VAL A 161 -2.78 10.95 10.08
N GLU A 162 -1.58 10.66 9.60
CA GLU A 162 -0.53 11.66 9.44
C GLU A 162 0.48 11.24 8.35
N TYR A 163 0.98 12.23 7.61
CA TYR A 163 2.06 12.06 6.64
C TYR A 163 3.12 13.14 6.87
N GLU A 164 4.32 12.70 7.21
CA GLU A 164 5.47 13.57 7.47
C GLU A 164 6.47 13.46 6.31
N VAL A 165 6.94 14.63 5.86
CA VAL A 165 7.94 14.77 4.79
C VAL A 165 9.18 15.45 5.37
N GLU A 166 10.35 14.91 5.06
CA GLU A 166 11.65 15.52 5.40
C GLU A 166 12.12 16.53 4.34
#